data_AF-Q6PPD7-F1
#
_entry.id   AF-Q6PPD7-F1
#
_cell.length_a   1.000
_cell.length_b   1.000
_cell.length_c   1.000
_cell.angle_alpha   90.00
_cell.angle_beta   90.00
_cell.angle_gamma   90.00
#
_symmetry.space_group_name_H-M   'P 1'
#
loop_
_entity.id
_entity.type
_entity.pdbx_description
1 polymer ?
#
loop_
_entity_poly.entity_id
_entity_poly.type
_entity_poly.pdbx_seq_one_letter_code
_entity_poly.pdbx_strand_id
1 'polypeptide(L)' 'ETLRKYPVLSMLTREVVEDYTFPTGLKVEKGLRIFLPLYHLHHNPEFFPDPEEYRPERFLAENKDNIKPYTYMPFGAGP' A
#
# COMPACT_ATOMS: atom_id res chain seq x y z
N GLU A 1 -13.69 0.62 -1.67
CA GLU A 1 -13.78 1.61 -0.57
C GLU A 1 -13.79 1.00 0.83
N THR A 2 -14.67 0.04 1.17
CA THR A 2 -14.66 -0.59 2.51
C THR A 2 -13.29 -1.14 2.89
N LEU A 3 -12.63 -1.90 2.01
CA LEU A 3 -11.30 -2.44 2.26
C LEU A 3 -10.17 -1.40 2.23
N ARG A 4 -10.43 -0.18 1.72
CA ARG A 4 -9.50 0.95 1.83
C ARG A 4 -9.53 1.51 3.25
N LYS A 5 -10.73 1.83 3.75
CA LYS A 5 -10.92 2.39 5.10
C LYS A 5 -10.67 1.37 6.20
N TYR A 6 -11.09 0.13 5.98
CA TYR A 6 -11.05 -0.95 6.95
C TYR A 6 -10.36 -2.17 6.33
N PRO A 7 -9.04 -2.10 6.09
CA PRO A 7 -8.31 -3.23 5.52
C PRO A 7 -8.27 -4.39 6.51
N VAL A 8 -8.43 -5.62 6.01
CA VAL A 8 -8.35 -6.84 6.84
C VAL A 8 -6.95 -6.97 7.46
N LEU A 9 -5.91 -6.60 6.71
CA LEU A 9 -4.54 -6.50 7.18
C LEU A 9 -4.10 -5.05 7.11
N SER A 10 -3.80 -4.45 8.26
CA SER A 10 -3.30 -3.07 8.33
C SER A 10 -1.85 -2.95 7.85
N MET A 11 -1.13 -4.06 7.77
CA MET A 11 0.29 -4.10 7.47
C MET A 11 0.66 -5.42 6.77
N LEU A 12 1.53 -5.36 5.77
CA LEU A 12 2.19 -6.53 5.19
C LEU A 12 3.63 -6.59 5.68
N THR A 13 4.17 -7.81 5.80
CA THR A 13 5.55 -8.02 6.25
C THR A 13 6.34 -8.86 5.27
N ARG A 14 7.63 -8.58 5.19
CA ARG A 14 8.64 -9.43 4.55
C ARG A 14 9.86 -9.54 5.46
N GLU A 15 10.54 -10.66 5.39
CA GLU A 15 11.86 -10.83 6.00
C GLU A 15 12.90 -10.89 4.89
N VAL A 16 13.98 -10.12 5.06
CA VAL A 16 15.09 -10.10 4.13
C VAL A 16 15.90 -11.36 4.33
N VAL A 17 15.85 -12.29 3.38
CA VAL A 17 16.53 -13.60 3.47
C VAL A 17 17.98 -13.54 3.00
N GLU A 18 18.33 -12.53 2.21
CA GLU A 18 19.66 -12.25 1.65
C GLU A 18 19.86 -10.74 1.56
N ASP A 19 21.09 -10.25 1.78
CA ASP A 19 21.42 -8.83 1.62
C ASP A 19 20.98 -8.32 0.23
N TYR A 20 20.24 -7.21 0.21
CA TYR A 20 19.68 -6.66 -1.01
C TYR A 20 19.89 -5.15 -1.09
N THR A 21 20.23 -4.65 -2.28
CA THR A 21 20.30 -3.21 -2.56
C THR A 21 19.23 -2.85 -3.57
N PHE A 22 18.29 -2.00 -3.16
CA PHE A 22 17.26 -1.47 -4.03
C PHE A 22 17.86 -0.62 -5.15
N PRO A 23 17.17 -0.44 -6.30
CA PRO A 23 17.60 0.48 -7.35
C PRO A 23 17.82 1.93 -6.88
N THR A 24 17.23 2.31 -5.75
CA THR A 24 17.43 3.61 -5.09
C THR A 24 18.78 3.72 -4.36
N GLY A 25 19.56 2.64 -4.28
CA GLY A 25 20.78 2.54 -3.48
C GLY A 25 20.55 2.18 -2.01
N LEU A 26 19.30 2.03 -1.57
CA LEU A 26 18.98 1.60 -0.21
C LEU A 26 19.44 0.15 0.00
N LYS A 27 20.34 -0.08 0.95
CA LYS A 27 20.77 -1.43 1.37
C LYS A 27 19.89 -1.94 2.51
N VAL A 28 19.45 -3.19 2.40
CA VAL A 28 18.81 -3.95 3.48
C VAL A 28 19.59 -5.22 3.74
N GLU A 29 19.88 -5.50 5.00
CA GLU A 29 20.67 -6.65 5.44
C GLU A 29 19.78 -7.85 5.75
N LYS A 30 20.34 -9.04 5.58
CA LYS A 30 19.70 -10.30 5.96
C LYS A 30 19.22 -10.25 7.42
N GLY A 31 17.98 -10.71 7.64
CA GLY A 31 17.32 -10.76 8.93
C GLY A 31 16.49 -9.52 9.26
N LEU A 32 16.56 -8.45 8.47
CA LEU A 32 15.68 -7.30 8.65
C LEU A 32 14.23 -7.64 8.30
N ARG A 33 13.29 -7.12 9.07
CA ARG A 33 11.85 -7.19 8.79
C ARG A 33 11.38 -5.89 8.15
N ILE A 34 10.84 -6.01 6.94
CA ILE A 34 10.23 -4.90 6.20
C ILE A 34 8.74 -4.90 6.51
N PHE A 35 8.22 -3.72 6.86
CA PHE A 35 6.82 -3.48 7.13
C PHE A 35 6.24 -2.53 6.09
N LEU A 36 5.18 -2.95 5.41
CA LEU A 36 4.43 -2.12 4.47
C LEU A 36 3.12 -1.67 5.14
N PRO A 37 2.98 -0.40 5.51
CA PRO A 37 1.85 0.07 6.32
C PRO A 37 0.63 0.37 5.44
N LEU A 38 -0.09 -0.68 5.01
CA LEU A 38 -1.26 -0.57 4.14
C LEU A 38 -2.30 0.43 4.67
N TYR A 39 -2.62 0.37 5.97
CA TYR A 39 -3.61 1.28 6.56
C TYR A 39 -3.22 2.75 6.36
N HIS A 40 -1.97 3.10 6.64
CA HIS A 40 -1.48 4.46 6.47
C HIS A 40 -1.47 4.87 5.00
N LEU A 41 -1.10 3.95 4.10
CA LEU A 41 -1.09 4.23 2.67
C LEU A 41 -2.50 4.48 2.12
N HIS A 42 -3.48 3.71 2.58
CA HIS A 42 -4.90 3.82 2.21
C HIS A 42 -5.57 5.08 2.78
N HIS A 43 -4.99 5.69 3.82
CA HIS A 43 -5.45 6.94 4.44
C HIS A 43 -4.55 8.14 4.12
N ASN A 44 -3.54 7.98 3.27
CA ASN A 44 -2.68 9.09 2.88
C ASN A 44 -3.47 10.03 1.94
N PRO A 45 -3.68 11.31 2.31
CA PRO A 45 -4.44 12.26 1.50
C PRO A 45 -3.76 12.58 0.15
N GLU A 46 -2.46 12.32 -0.01
CA GLU A 46 -1.76 12.41 -1.30
C GLU A 46 -2.34 11.42 -2.33
N PHE A 47 -2.77 10.24 -1.88
CA PHE A 47 -3.29 9.18 -2.75
C PHE A 47 -4.81 9.04 -2.68
N PHE A 48 -5.40 9.41 -1.55
CA PHE A 48 -6.85 9.37 -1.32
C PHE A 48 -7.31 10.69 -0.69
N PRO A 49 -7.57 11.74 -1.50
CA PRO A 49 -8.06 13.03 -0.99
C PRO A 49 -9.32 12.86 -0.16
N ASP A 50 -9.47 13.52 0.98
CA ASP A 50 -10.56 13.26 1.94
C ASP A 50 -10.61 11.78 2.40
N PRO A 51 -9.51 11.25 2.97
CA PRO A 51 -9.37 9.81 3.25
C PRO A 51 -10.35 9.29 4.29
N GLU A 52 -10.86 10.18 5.14
CA GLU A 52 -11.85 9.83 6.16
C GLU A 52 -13.27 9.66 5.60
N GLU A 53 -13.56 10.24 4.44
CA GLU A 53 -14.85 10.10 3.79
C GLU A 53 -14.98 8.74 3.10
N TYR A 54 -16.13 8.09 3.29
CA TYR A 54 -16.46 6.88 2.55
C TYR A 54 -17.00 7.26 1.16
N ARG A 55 -16.16 7.12 0.13
CA ARG A 55 -16.46 7.50 -1.26
C ARG A 55 -16.25 6.33 -2.23
N PRO A 56 -17.27 5.47 -2.44
CA PRO A 56 -17.20 4.36 -3.41
C PRO A 56 -16.84 4.78 -4.83
N GLU A 57 -17.17 6.01 -5.21
CA GLU A 57 -17.00 6.60 -6.53
C GLU A 57 -15.54 6.57 -6.98
N ARG A 58 -14.57 6.59 -6.04
CA ARG A 58 -13.14 6.45 -6.31
C ARG A 58 -12.79 5.19 -7.11
N PHE A 59 -13.61 4.14 -7.01
CA PHE A 59 -13.38 2.83 -7.63
C PHE A 59 -14.29 2.56 -8.85
N LEU A 60 -15.10 3.53 -9.28
CA LEU A 60 -15.85 3.45 -10.53
C LEU A 60 -14.90 3.38 -11.73
N ALA A 61 -15.34 2.76 -12.81
CA ALA A 61 -14.50 2.50 -13.99
C ALA A 61 -13.81 3.78 -14.52
N GLU A 62 -14.54 4.89 -14.57
CA GLU A 62 -14.07 6.21 -15.02
C GLU A 62 -12.97 6.82 -14.12
N ASN A 63 -12.90 6.39 -12.85
CA ASN A 63 -11.98 6.92 -11.85
C ASN A 63 -10.82 5.97 -11.53
N LYS A 64 -10.79 4.76 -12.09
CA LYS A 64 -9.78 3.75 -11.76
C LYS A 64 -8.36 4.23 -12.04
N ASP A 65 -8.16 5.01 -13.11
CA ASP A 65 -6.86 5.52 -13.51
C ASP A 65 -6.31 6.58 -12.53
N ASN A 66 -7.16 7.15 -11.67
CA ASN A 66 -6.73 8.06 -10.60
C ASN A 66 -6.05 7.33 -9.43
N ILE A 67 -6.22 6.01 -9.32
CA ILE A 67 -5.59 5.22 -8.26
C ILE A 67 -4.16 4.90 -8.67
N LYS A 68 -3.20 5.55 -8.02
CA LYS A 68 -1.77 5.30 -8.25
C LYS A 68 -1.43 3.84 -7.97
N PRO A 69 -0.65 3.16 -8.85
CA PRO A 69 -0.21 1.80 -8.60
C PRO A 69 0.45 1.64 -7.23
N TYR A 70 0.19 0.51 -6.58
CA TYR A 70 0.70 0.17 -5.25
C TYR A 70 0.29 1.08 -4.09
N THR A 71 -0.69 1.99 -4.25
CA THR A 71 -1.26 2.76 -3.13
C THR A 71 -2.57 2.17 -2.60
N TYR A 72 -3.28 1.38 -3.42
CA TYR A 72 -4.39 0.53 -3.02
C TYR A 72 -4.02 -0.95 -3.21
N MET A 73 -3.84 -1.69 -2.11
CA MET A 73 -3.44 -3.11 -2.11
C MET A 73 -4.18 -3.88 -1.03
N PRO A 74 -5.53 -4.00 -1.13
CA PRO A 74 -6.34 -4.66 -0.10
C PRO A 74 -6.03 -6.16 0.04
N PHE A 75 -5.41 -6.77 -0.98
CA PHE A 75 -5.02 -8.17 -1.02
C PHE A 75 -3.51 -8.35 -1.29
N GLY A 76 -2.72 -7.30 -1.10
CA GLY A 76 -1.33 -7.25 -1.57
C GLY A 76 -1.22 -7.03 -3.08
N ALA A 77 0.01 -7.11 -3.59
CA ALA A 77 0.34 -7.02 -5.01
C ALA A 77 1.68 -7.73 -5.28
N GLY A 78 1.84 -8.29 -6.48
CA GLY A 78 3.02 -9.06 -6.85
C GLY A 78 3.10 -10.45 -6.20
N PRO A 79 4.18 -11.21 -6.48
CA PRO A 79 4.48 -12.51 -5.86
C PRO A 79 4.93 -12.43 -4.39
#